data_AF-A0A0M8WVM7-F1
#
_entry.id   AF-A0A0M8WVM7-F1
#
_cell.length_a   1.000
_cell.length_b   1.000
_cell.length_c   1.000
_cell.angle_alpha   90.00
_cell.angle_beta   90.00
_cell.angle_gamma   90.00
#
_symmetry.space_group_name_H-M   'P 1'
#
loop_
_entity.id
_entity.type
_entity.pdbx_description
1 polymer ?
#
loop_
_entity_poly.entity_id
_entity_poly.type
_entity_poly.pdbx_seq_one_letter_code
_entity_poly.pdbx_strand_id
1 'polypeptide(L)'
;MRDIAQSPEATARYLADVQRVLLDIGKNLETLAIETRVHLRKTHVEGDRWYHARLRALPVEKALGNVLKNLNNLTEGLEKSAYKRRAHDEAVVNTAKERKEKELERQRKKNPQQLQAAPNSTQQGAQSLSSGYSIPTSIYDLGNRESA
;
A
#
# COMPACT_ATOMS: atom_id res chain seq x y z
N MET A 1 -23.60 9.83 -4.13
CA MET A 1 -22.67 8.70 -4.39
C MET A 1 -21.55 9.03 -5.35
N ARG A 2 -21.80 9.77 -6.46
CA ARG A 2 -20.76 10.16 -7.41
C ARG A 2 -19.63 10.97 -6.75
N ASP A 3 -19.99 11.95 -5.91
CA ASP A 3 -19.01 12.81 -5.23
C ASP A 3 -18.15 12.03 -4.23
N ILE A 4 -18.74 11.04 -3.55
CA ILE A 4 -18.03 10.13 -2.65
C ILE A 4 -17.00 9.31 -3.42
N ALA A 5 -17.38 8.76 -4.57
CA ALA A 5 -16.49 7.92 -5.38
C ALA A 5 -15.31 8.71 -6.00
N GLN A 6 -15.53 9.99 -6.30
CA GLN A 6 -14.49 10.85 -6.86
C GLN A 6 -13.40 11.17 -5.83
N SER A 7 -13.75 11.37 -4.56
CA SER A 7 -12.80 11.71 -3.50
C SER A 7 -12.36 10.49 -2.68
N PRO A 8 -11.04 10.18 -2.60
CA PRO A 8 -10.55 9.08 -1.77
C PRO A 8 -10.84 9.31 -0.29
N GLU A 9 -10.80 10.56 0.19
CA GLU A 9 -11.14 10.89 1.56
C GLU A 9 -12.63 10.72 1.85
N ALA A 10 -13.51 11.16 0.94
CA ALA A 10 -14.94 10.98 1.11
C ALA A 10 -15.31 9.49 1.11
N THR A 11 -14.66 8.70 0.25
CA THR A 11 -14.80 7.23 0.26
C THR A 11 -14.39 6.64 1.61
N ALA A 12 -13.23 7.04 2.16
CA ALA A 12 -12.76 6.52 3.44
C ALA A 12 -13.70 6.87 4.61
N ARG A 13 -14.19 8.11 4.66
CA ARG A 13 -15.16 8.54 5.69
C ARG A 13 -16.46 7.73 5.60
N TYR A 14 -17.01 7.60 4.39
CA TYR A 14 -18.23 6.83 4.17
C TYR A 14 -18.07 5.36 4.58
N LEU A 15 -16.94 4.74 4.23
CA LEU A 15 -16.67 3.35 4.61
C LEU A 15 -16.48 3.18 6.12
N ALA A 16 -15.89 4.15 6.80
CA ALA A 16 -15.76 4.14 8.25
C ALA A 16 -17.13 4.26 8.95
N ASP A 17 -18.03 5.10 8.43
CA ASP A 17 -19.39 5.22 8.96
C ASP A 17 -20.16 3.90 8.79
N VAL A 18 -20.06 3.27 7.63
CA VAL A 18 -20.65 1.94 7.37
C VAL A 18 -20.06 0.90 8.32
N GLN A 19 -18.74 0.89 8.51
CA GLN A 19 -18.07 -0.02 9.43
C GLN A 19 -18.57 0.15 10.87
N ARG A 20 -18.76 1.39 11.34
CA ARG A 20 -19.31 1.66 12.67
C ARG A 20 -20.70 1.05 12.85
N VAL A 21 -21.59 1.25 11.89
CA VAL A 21 -22.94 0.67 11.90
C VAL A 21 -22.87 -0.86 11.90
N LEU A 22 -21.99 -1.44 11.08
CA LEU A 22 -21.80 -2.89 11.04
C LEU A 22 -21.27 -3.46 12.37
N LEU A 23 -20.36 -2.77 13.04
CA LEU A 23 -19.86 -3.18 14.35
C LEU A 23 -20.95 -3.15 15.43
N ASP A 24 -21.82 -2.14 15.40
CA ASP A 24 -22.95 -2.07 16.33
C ASP A 24 -24.01 -3.16 16.04
N ILE A 25 -24.28 -3.45 14.76
CA ILE A 25 -25.09 -4.60 14.35
C ILE A 25 -24.44 -5.92 14.80
N GLY A 26 -23.11 -6.03 14.67
CA GLY A 26 -22.34 -7.19 15.11
C GLY A 26 -22.55 -7.49 16.59
N LYS A 27 -22.44 -6.48 17.46
CA LYS A 27 -22.72 -6.63 18.90
C LYS A 27 -24.14 -7.13 19.17
N ASN A 28 -25.13 -6.56 18.49
CA ASN A 28 -26.53 -6.98 18.64
C ASN A 28 -26.72 -8.45 18.21
N LEU A 29 -26.07 -8.86 17.13
CA LEU A 29 -26.10 -10.24 16.64
C LEU A 29 -25.38 -11.21 17.58
N GLU A 30 -24.29 -10.80 18.23
CA GLU A 30 -23.60 -11.60 19.24
C GLU A 30 -24.50 -11.83 20.46
N THR A 31 -25.15 -10.79 20.97
CA THR A 31 -26.13 -10.91 22.05
C THR A 31 -27.27 -11.84 21.66
N LEU A 32 -27.84 -11.65 20.48
CA LEU A 32 -28.90 -12.51 19.96
C LEU A 32 -28.45 -13.97 19.83
N ALA A 33 -27.22 -14.22 19.38
CA ALA A 33 -26.68 -15.57 19.26
C ALA A 33 -26.53 -16.26 20.63
N ILE A 34 -26.10 -15.54 21.65
CA ILE A 34 -26.01 -16.04 23.02
C ILE A 34 -27.41 -16.37 23.56
N GLU A 35 -28.35 -15.45 23.44
CA GLU A 35 -29.73 -15.63 23.90
C GLU A 35 -30.41 -16.79 23.19
N THR A 36 -30.30 -16.86 21.86
CA THR A 36 -30.84 -17.94 21.04
C THR A 36 -30.25 -19.29 21.45
N ARG A 37 -28.93 -19.36 21.66
CA ARG A 37 -28.27 -20.57 22.15
C ARG A 37 -28.79 -21.00 23.51
N VAL A 38 -28.93 -20.06 24.45
CA VAL A 38 -29.42 -20.36 25.80
C VAL A 38 -30.88 -20.82 25.76
N HIS A 39 -31.72 -20.14 24.97
CA HIS A 39 -33.13 -20.48 24.83
C HIS A 39 -33.31 -21.86 24.19
N LEU A 40 -32.77 -22.08 22.98
CA LEU A 40 -32.95 -23.31 22.23
C LEU A 40 -32.37 -24.55 22.92
N ARG A 41 -31.28 -24.40 23.67
CA ARG A 41 -30.70 -25.51 24.43
C ARG A 41 -31.47 -25.84 25.70
N LYS A 42 -32.27 -24.91 26.22
CA LYS A 42 -33.14 -25.11 27.40
C LYS A 42 -34.55 -25.59 27.02
N THR A 43 -34.97 -25.42 25.77
CA THR A 43 -36.26 -25.91 25.29
C THR A 43 -36.22 -27.42 25.06
N HIS A 44 -36.62 -28.16 26.10
CA HIS A 44 -36.79 -29.61 26.05
C HIS A 44 -38.20 -29.98 25.58
N VAL A 45 -38.27 -31.06 24.80
CA VAL A 45 -39.50 -31.71 24.36
C VAL A 45 -39.65 -33.02 25.13
N GLU A 46 -40.89 -33.46 25.36
CA GLU A 46 -41.15 -34.74 26.01
C GLU A 46 -40.42 -35.89 25.28
N GLY A 47 -39.74 -36.74 26.05
CA GLY A 47 -38.89 -37.81 25.51
C GLY A 47 -37.45 -37.42 25.18
N ASP A 48 -37.07 -36.15 25.32
CA ASP A 48 -35.68 -35.72 25.12
C ASP A 48 -34.73 -36.26 26.20
N ARG A 49 -33.63 -36.86 25.75
CA ARG A 49 -32.40 -36.97 26.55
C ARG A 49 -31.67 -35.62 26.61
N TRP A 50 -30.75 -35.51 27.57
CA TRP A 50 -30.00 -34.28 27.89
C TRP A 50 -29.32 -33.58 26.69
N TYR A 51 -28.96 -34.29 25.63
CA TYR A 51 -28.27 -33.74 24.45
C TYR A 51 -29.17 -33.41 23.24
N HIS A 52 -30.45 -33.84 23.22
CA HIS A 52 -31.31 -33.67 22.04
C HIS A 52 -31.62 -32.20 21.75
N ALA A 53 -31.93 -31.41 22.78
CA ALA A 53 -32.15 -29.97 22.65
C ALA A 53 -30.93 -29.26 22.02
N ARG A 54 -29.71 -29.67 22.43
CA ARG A 54 -28.47 -29.18 21.82
C ARG A 54 -28.37 -29.53 20.34
N LEU A 55 -28.63 -30.78 19.95
CA LEU A 55 -28.55 -31.19 18.55
C LEU A 55 -29.52 -30.43 17.65
N ARG A 56 -30.73 -30.12 18.15
CA ARG A 56 -31.70 -29.29 17.42
C ARG A 56 -31.29 -27.82 17.33
N ALA A 57 -30.57 -27.30 18.33
CA ALA A 57 -30.08 -25.92 18.33
C ALA A 57 -28.87 -25.72 17.40
N LEU A 58 -28.05 -26.75 17.16
CA LEU A 58 -26.80 -26.65 16.40
C LEU A 58 -26.93 -26.00 15.00
N PRO A 59 -27.94 -26.31 14.16
CA PRO A 59 -28.08 -25.68 12.85
C PRO A 59 -28.27 -24.16 12.94
N VAL A 60 -29.06 -23.70 13.91
CA VAL A 60 -29.32 -22.27 14.14
C VAL A 60 -28.07 -21.58 14.66
N GLU A 61 -27.39 -22.18 15.64
CA GLU A 61 -26.13 -21.67 16.18
C GLU A 61 -25.06 -21.55 15.09
N LYS A 62 -24.95 -22.55 14.20
CA LYS A 62 -24.02 -22.54 13.07
C LYS A 62 -24.36 -21.44 12.07
N ALA A 63 -25.65 -21.24 11.76
CA ALA A 63 -26.10 -20.17 10.88
C ALA A 63 -25.74 -18.79 11.45
N LEU A 64 -26.02 -18.54 12.74
CA LEU A 64 -25.67 -17.28 13.40
C LEU A 64 -24.15 -17.06 13.48
N GLY A 65 -23.38 -18.11 13.78
CA GLY A 65 -21.92 -18.04 13.77
C GLY A 65 -21.35 -17.70 12.38
N ASN A 66 -21.94 -18.22 11.30
CA ASN A 66 -21.56 -17.87 9.93
C ASN A 66 -21.87 -16.41 9.60
N VAL A 67 -23.01 -15.88 10.06
CA VAL A 67 -23.36 -14.46 9.87
C VAL A 67 -22.33 -13.56 10.54
N LEU A 68 -21.97 -13.85 11.81
CA LEU A 68 -20.94 -13.09 12.53
C LEU A 68 -19.57 -13.14 11.82
N LYS A 69 -19.17 -14.33 11.35
CA LYS A 69 -17.94 -14.48 10.56
C LYS A 69 -17.97 -13.64 9.28
N ASN A 70 -19.09 -13.66 8.56
CA ASN A 70 -19.24 -12.87 7.34
C ASN A 70 -19.22 -11.37 7.61
N LEU A 71 -19.79 -10.93 8.73
CA LEU A 71 -19.75 -9.53 9.16
C LEU A 71 -18.30 -9.08 9.44
N ASN A 72 -17.50 -9.89 10.14
CA ASN A 72 -16.08 -9.59 10.37
C ASN A 72 -15.28 -9.52 9.06
N ASN A 73 -15.51 -10.46 8.14
CA ASN A 73 -14.89 -10.44 6.82
C ASN A 73 -15.30 -9.19 6.01
N LEU A 74 -16.57 -8.78 6.13
CA LEU A 74 -17.07 -7.58 5.48
C LEU A 74 -16.37 -6.34 6.02
N THR A 75 -16.27 -6.17 7.34
CA THR A 75 -15.58 -5.02 7.95
C THR A 75 -14.11 -4.93 7.54
N GLU A 76 -13.39 -6.05 7.53
CA GLU A 76 -12.02 -6.09 7.02
C GLU A 76 -11.94 -5.73 5.52
N GLY A 77 -12.93 -6.17 4.74
CA GLY A 77 -13.03 -5.85 3.31
C GLY A 77 -13.21 -4.36 3.07
N LEU A 78 -14.00 -3.67 3.91
CA LEU A 78 -14.20 -2.22 3.82
C LEU A 78 -12.89 -1.48 4.11
N GLU A 79 -12.15 -1.84 5.16
CA GLU A 79 -10.84 -1.23 5.48
C GLU A 79 -9.85 -1.41 4.33
N LYS A 80 -9.72 -2.64 3.81
CA LYS A 80 -8.84 -2.95 2.68
C LYS A 80 -9.22 -2.14 1.44
N SER A 81 -10.51 -1.93 1.20
CA SER A 81 -10.99 -1.14 0.06
C SER A 81 -10.66 0.35 0.18
N ALA A 82 -10.80 0.93 1.39
CA ALA A 82 -10.42 2.31 1.67
C ALA A 82 -8.91 2.53 1.44
N TYR A 83 -8.09 1.61 1.97
CA TYR A 83 -6.64 1.62 1.76
C TYR A 83 -6.27 1.56 0.28
N LYS A 84 -6.84 0.60 -0.47
CA LYS A 84 -6.57 0.44 -1.91
C LYS A 84 -7.02 1.65 -2.73
N ARG A 85 -8.14 2.29 -2.40
CA ARG A 85 -8.62 3.49 -3.08
C ARG A 85 -7.65 4.66 -2.92
N ARG A 86 -7.08 4.82 -1.72
CA ARG A 86 -6.05 5.84 -1.44
C ARG A 86 -4.75 5.55 -2.19
N ALA A 87 -4.26 4.31 -2.12
CA ALA A 87 -3.05 3.90 -2.83
C ALA A 87 -3.16 4.10 -4.36
N HIS A 88 -4.34 3.86 -4.94
CA HIS A 88 -4.60 4.15 -6.34
C HIS A 88 -4.45 5.65 -6.66
N ASP A 89 -4.99 6.53 -5.82
CA ASP A 89 -4.90 7.98 -6.02
C ASP A 89 -3.45 8.48 -5.97
N GLU A 90 -2.70 7.99 -4.98
CA GLU A 90 -1.27 8.30 -4.81
C GLU A 90 -0.46 7.83 -6.03
N ALA A 91 -0.75 6.64 -6.56
CA ALA A 91 -0.11 6.14 -7.78
C ALA A 91 -0.43 7.01 -9.01
N VAL A 92 -1.66 7.48 -9.17
CA VAL A 92 -2.04 8.39 -10.26
C VAL A 92 -1.28 9.72 -10.16
N VAL A 93 -1.17 10.28 -8.95
CA VAL A 93 -0.39 11.50 -8.72
C VAL A 93 1.10 11.30 -9.03
N ASN A 94 1.67 10.17 -8.60
CA ASN A 94 3.09 9.87 -8.81
C ASN A 94 3.40 9.65 -10.30
N THR A 95 2.57 8.90 -11.03
CA THR A 95 2.76 8.71 -12.48
C THR A 95 2.69 10.02 -13.26
N ALA A 96 1.87 10.98 -12.83
CA ALA A 96 1.85 12.31 -13.44
C ALA A 96 3.14 13.10 -13.19
N LYS A 97 3.75 12.97 -11.99
CA LYS A 97 5.04 13.59 -11.66
C LYS A 97 6.18 12.94 -12.45
N GLU A 98 6.25 11.62 -12.48
CA GLU A 98 7.26 10.86 -13.22
C GLU A 98 7.26 11.21 -14.71
N ARG A 99 6.07 11.40 -15.32
CA ARG A 99 5.98 11.83 -16.71
C ARG A 99 6.56 13.23 -16.94
N LYS A 100 6.30 14.17 -16.04
CA LYS A 100 6.85 15.53 -16.10
C LYS A 100 8.37 15.53 -15.94
N GLU A 101 8.89 14.77 -14.98
CA GLU A 101 10.33 14.61 -14.76
C GLU A 101 11.01 14.00 -15.97
N LYS A 102 10.44 12.92 -16.54
CA LYS A 102 10.95 12.27 -17.75
C LYS A 102 10.91 13.19 -18.96
N GLU A 103 9.93 14.08 -19.06
CA GLU A 103 9.89 15.10 -20.12
C GLU A 103 10.98 16.15 -19.94
N LEU A 104 11.23 16.62 -18.72
CA LEU A 104 12.34 17.52 -18.42
C LEU A 104 13.70 16.86 -18.71
N GLU A 105 13.89 15.59 -18.35
CA GLU A 105 15.09 14.85 -18.72
C GLU A 105 15.27 14.72 -20.23
N ARG A 106 14.18 14.47 -20.97
CA ARG A 106 14.22 14.45 -22.44
C ARG A 106 14.60 15.81 -23.01
N GLN A 107 14.08 16.90 -22.46
CA GLN A 107 14.45 18.25 -22.89
C GLN A 107 15.92 18.56 -22.58
N ARG A 108 16.42 18.17 -21.40
CA ARG A 108 17.85 18.30 -21.03
C ARG A 108 18.77 17.48 -21.94
N LYS A 109 18.35 16.27 -22.33
CA LYS A 109 19.11 15.43 -23.29
C LYS A 109 19.05 15.96 -24.72
N LYS A 110 17.93 16.58 -25.12
CA LYS A 110 17.72 17.13 -26.47
C LYS A 110 18.46 18.46 -26.67
N ASN A 111 18.53 19.29 -25.64
CA ASN A 111 19.38 20.47 -25.58
C ASN A 111 20.46 20.24 -24.52
N PRO A 112 21.52 19.48 -24.82
CA PRO A 112 22.68 19.48 -23.95
C PRO A 112 23.13 20.94 -23.85
N GLN A 113 23.09 21.52 -22.66
CA GLN A 113 23.78 22.78 -22.42
C GLN A 113 25.22 22.53 -22.87
N GLN A 114 25.64 23.21 -23.94
CA GLN A 114 27.04 23.25 -24.33
C GLN A 114 27.75 23.81 -23.11
N LEU A 115 28.38 22.91 -22.34
CA LEU A 115 29.37 23.29 -21.35
C LEU A 115 30.32 24.21 -22.11
N GLN A 116 30.27 25.51 -21.82
CA GLN A 116 31.24 26.44 -22.36
C GLN A 116 32.60 25.84 -22.01
N ALA A 117 33.32 25.39 -23.03
CA ALA A 117 34.71 25.01 -22.87
C ALA A 117 35.40 26.19 -22.18
N ALA A 118 36.11 25.93 -21.08
CA ALA A 118 36.90 26.93 -20.40
C ALA A 118 37.72 27.70 -21.46
N PRO A 119 37.77 29.04 -21.40
CA PRO A 119 38.41 29.82 -22.45
C PRO A 119 39.86 29.37 -22.58
N ASN A 120 40.21 28.84 -23.75
CA ASN A 120 41.58 28.47 -24.08
C ASN A 120 42.46 29.72 -23.95
N SER A 121 43.20 29.82 -22.85
CA SER A 121 44.30 30.77 -22.71
C SER A 121 45.43 30.32 -23.64
N THR A 122 45.42 30.84 -24.86
CA THR A 122 46.59 30.73 -25.74
C THR A 122 47.41 31.99 -25.53
N GLN A 123 48.50 31.91 -24.76
CA GLN A 123 49.63 32.83 -24.89
C GLN A 123 50.90 32.25 -24.27
N GLN A 124 51.75 31.75 -25.18
CA GLN A 124 53.20 31.97 -25.29
C GLN A 124 54.06 31.92 -24.02
N GLY A 125 55.04 31.00 -24.08
CA GLY A 125 56.41 31.29 -23.66
C GLY A 125 56.87 30.61 -22.37
N ALA A 126 57.58 29.50 -22.52
CA ALA A 126 58.86 29.25 -21.83
C ALA A 126 59.37 27.85 -22.20
N GLN A 127 60.50 27.82 -22.89
CA GLN A 127 61.39 26.66 -22.94
C GLN A 127 61.79 26.29 -21.50
N SER A 128 61.73 25.03 -21.11
CA SER A 128 62.77 24.44 -20.26
C SER A 128 62.62 22.92 -20.19
N LEU A 129 63.76 22.24 -20.35
CA LEU A 129 63.95 20.81 -20.16
C LEU A 129 63.60 20.40 -18.72
N SER A 130 62.94 19.25 -18.55
CA SER A 130 63.42 18.14 -17.70
C SER A 130 62.30 17.18 -17.31
N SER A 131 62.69 15.90 -17.31
CA SER A 131 62.27 14.83 -16.40
C SER A 131 60.80 14.44 -16.34
N GLY A 132 60.54 13.19 -16.74
CA GLY A 132 59.22 12.61 -16.84
C GLY A 132 58.47 12.54 -15.52
N TYR A 133 57.23 13.01 -15.55
CA TYR A 133 56.12 12.49 -14.75
C TYR A 133 54.85 12.69 -15.59
N SER A 134 54.33 11.59 -16.14
CA SER A 134 53.03 11.58 -16.81
C SER A 134 51.96 11.59 -15.72
N ILE A 135 51.20 12.68 -15.62
CA ILE A 135 50.07 12.78 -14.71
C ILE A 135 48.90 12.01 -15.36
N PRO A 136 48.34 10.97 -14.72
CA PRO A 136 47.23 10.22 -15.31
C PRO A 136 45.98 11.11 -15.33
N THR A 137 45.37 11.25 -16.51
CA THR A 137 44.15 12.03 -16.75
C THR A 137 42.87 11.28 -16.35
N SER A 138 42.99 10.11 -15.71
CA SER A 138 41.86 9.27 -15.30
C SER A 138 42.23 8.29 -14.18
N ILE A 139 41.29 8.05 -13.24
CA ILE A 139 41.41 7.13 -12.09
C ILE A 139 41.48 5.66 -12.55
N TYR A 140 41.10 5.37 -13.79
CA TYR A 140 41.13 4.02 -14.37
C TYR A 140 42.49 3.64 -14.98
N ASP A 141 43.47 4.55 -14.98
CA ASP A 141 44.82 4.32 -15.53
C ASP A 141 45.80 3.73 -14.50
N LEU A 142 45.31 3.28 -13.34
CA LEU A 142 46.10 2.55 -12.34
C LEU A 142 46.08 1.04 -12.66
N GLY A 143 46.76 0.68 -13.75
CA GLY A 143 47.06 -0.72 -14.06
C GLY A 143 48.14 -1.27 -13.14
N ASN A 144 47.81 -2.36 -12.44
CA ASN A 144 48.70 -3.28 -11.70
C ASN A 144 50.20 -2.95 -11.72
N ARG A 145 50.71 -2.34 -10.66
CA ARG A 145 52.12 -2.51 -10.25
C ARG A 145 52.17 -3.32 -8.97
N GLU A 146 52.48 -4.60 -9.14
CA GLU A 146 52.97 -5.49 -8.10
C GLU A 146 54.14 -4.80 -7.38
N SER A 147 54.01 -4.65 -6.06
CA SER A 147 55.12 -4.23 -5.21
C SER A 147 55.79 -5.50 -4.68
N ALA A 148 57.03 -5.71 -5.11
CA ALA A 148 57.98 -6.65 -4.51
C ALA A 148 58.53 -6.09 -3.19
#